data_AF-M3YI73-F1
#
_entry.id   AF-M3YI73-F1
#
_cell.length_a   1.000
_cell.length_b   1.000
_cell.length_c   1.000
_cell.angle_alpha   90.00
_cell.angle_beta   90.00
_cell.angle_gamma   90.00
#
_symmetry.space_group_name_H-M   'P 1'
#
loop_
_entity.id
_entity.type
_entity.pdbx_description
1 polymer ?
#
loop_
_entity_poly.entity_id
_entity_poly.type
_entity_poly.pdbx_seq_one_letter_code
_entity_poly.pdbx_strand_id
1 'polypeptide(L)'
;MKMRSEAEADEQIQELKTITRLQEQCRALQIQAVKEKTAKNKSTLALLRSGIRRGTQDWALAKKYDQRTISKACRKDTSMRLAHGRSTMEVAREKLRKYVFDRVNVHNVLIHLVRRRGQKLESMQLELASLRSQPAATKEELHLLQVIRQLENSIEKTMVKITTSQNIHLLYVGLLDYLKKELTGYPMELDKLQNLVDDYCSELSDMTVMSQDAMMITDEVKMNMRQGEATFIQERRARENRLNQQKRLIDKIHTKETNEKYRRGRRDLDFPSNLMGTETVKVRKRETSEADIKYQTDVTALVEKVKTAVRCSHLWDIAGRFLAQRNTEENLELQTEDCEGRRAKLEALMKKLEVEQAVLKFRETPASASFKSVEKKMKDMLREEEDRLRLAYASTTKSQKLLLTIQTGIDNLFIRLIGIALPTAQKEVALSDSLDMFGKLAYCEAKLLHLADRVQTLSITEEVDTKVRDTLETSTLKEKHNTRVSFEDLEDDMIETFQFADVDHSYVPSRAEIKRQAQRLLEGRLRAAKKRRK
;
A
#
# COMPACT_ATOMS: atom_id res chain seq x y z
N MET A 1 76.09 -139.32 90.16
CA MET A 1 76.01 -138.08 89.37
C MET A 1 76.77 -138.29 88.06
N LYS A 2 76.27 -137.76 86.91
CA LYS A 2 76.84 -137.82 85.53
C LYS A 2 76.28 -138.86 84.50
N MET A 3 75.00 -139.23 84.49
CA MET A 3 74.42 -140.00 83.36
C MET A 3 73.01 -139.56 82.93
N ARG A 4 72.56 -138.35 83.31
CA ARG A 4 71.25 -137.81 82.90
C ARG A 4 71.31 -136.53 82.05
N SER A 5 72.48 -135.90 81.86
CA SER A 5 72.58 -134.63 81.12
C SER A 5 72.97 -134.75 79.64
N GLU A 6 73.45 -135.91 79.18
CA GLU A 6 73.85 -136.09 77.76
C GLU A 6 72.67 -136.48 76.86
N ALA A 7 71.71 -137.28 77.35
CA ALA A 7 70.50 -137.63 76.60
C ALA A 7 69.54 -136.43 76.43
N GLU A 8 69.41 -135.58 77.47
CA GLU A 8 68.60 -134.34 77.39
C GLU A 8 69.23 -133.31 76.44
N ALA A 9 70.56 -133.27 76.33
CA ALA A 9 71.25 -132.36 75.40
C ALA A 9 71.09 -132.78 73.93
N ASP A 10 71.11 -134.08 73.62
CA ASP A 10 70.88 -134.58 72.26
C ASP A 10 69.42 -134.42 71.81
N GLU A 11 68.45 -134.57 72.71
CA GLU A 11 67.03 -134.26 72.45
C GLU A 11 66.84 -132.76 72.17
N GLN A 12 67.44 -131.87 72.96
CA GLN A 12 67.40 -130.42 72.72
C GLN A 12 68.04 -130.02 71.37
N ILE A 13 69.14 -130.70 70.96
CA ILE A 13 69.76 -130.45 69.66
C ILE A 13 68.86 -130.94 68.51
N GLN A 14 68.16 -132.06 68.67
CA GLN A 14 67.17 -132.52 67.67
C GLN A 14 65.95 -131.58 67.60
N GLU A 15 65.44 -131.11 68.74
CA GLU A 15 64.38 -130.09 68.79
C GLU A 15 64.81 -128.80 68.09
N LEU A 16 66.00 -128.28 68.37
CA LEU A 16 66.50 -127.07 67.69
C LEU A 16 66.69 -127.28 66.17
N LYS A 17 67.14 -128.47 65.74
CA LYS A 17 67.23 -128.83 64.31
C LYS A 17 65.86 -128.91 63.64
N THR A 18 64.85 -129.47 64.32
CA THR A 18 63.47 -129.54 63.78
C THR A 18 62.82 -128.16 63.75
N ILE A 19 63.00 -127.33 64.78
CA ILE A 19 62.54 -125.93 64.80
C ILE A 19 63.20 -125.13 63.68
N THR A 20 64.52 -125.26 63.49
CA THR A 20 65.25 -124.56 62.42
C THR A 20 64.74 -125.00 61.05
N ARG A 21 64.55 -126.32 60.83
CA ARG A 21 63.97 -126.86 59.60
C ARG A 21 62.55 -126.34 59.34
N LEU A 22 61.71 -126.26 60.38
CA LEU A 22 60.35 -125.72 60.28
C LEU A 22 60.37 -124.21 59.99
N GLN A 23 61.26 -123.45 60.62
CA GLN A 23 61.42 -122.02 60.34
C GLN A 23 61.91 -121.78 58.90
N GLU A 24 62.82 -122.61 58.39
CA GLU A 24 63.27 -122.57 57.00
C GLU A 24 62.14 -122.94 56.03
N GLN A 25 61.33 -123.95 56.35
CA GLN A 25 60.14 -124.32 55.58
C GLN A 25 59.07 -123.20 55.60
N CYS A 26 58.81 -122.58 56.75
CA CYS A 26 57.90 -121.44 56.87
C CYS A 26 58.39 -120.24 56.07
N ARG A 27 59.69 -119.91 56.14
CA ARG A 27 60.31 -118.85 55.31
C ARG A 27 60.20 -119.18 53.81
N ALA A 28 60.43 -120.43 53.42
CA ALA A 28 60.28 -120.87 52.03
C ALA A 28 58.83 -120.73 51.53
N LEU A 29 57.84 -121.17 52.33
CA LEU A 29 56.42 -121.01 52.02
C LEU A 29 56.00 -119.54 51.96
N GLN A 30 56.50 -118.68 52.85
CA GLN A 30 56.19 -117.26 52.83
C GLN A 30 56.80 -116.57 51.60
N ILE A 31 58.04 -116.91 51.23
CA ILE A 31 58.68 -116.45 49.99
C ILE A 31 57.88 -116.95 48.77
N GLN A 32 57.42 -118.19 48.77
CA GLN A 32 56.58 -118.74 47.70
C GLN A 32 55.24 -117.99 47.60
N ALA A 33 54.55 -117.75 48.72
CA ALA A 33 53.28 -117.02 48.74
C ALA A 33 53.45 -115.57 48.23
N VAL A 34 54.55 -114.89 48.59
CA VAL A 34 54.87 -113.56 48.05
C VAL A 34 55.20 -113.62 46.56
N LYS A 35 55.96 -114.62 46.10
CA LYS A 35 56.23 -114.85 44.67
C LYS A 35 54.94 -115.11 43.86
N GLU A 36 54.03 -115.92 44.40
CA GLU A 36 52.73 -116.18 43.77
C GLU A 36 51.84 -114.93 43.76
N LYS A 37 51.77 -114.17 44.86
CA LYS A 37 51.03 -112.89 44.89
C LYS A 37 51.62 -111.87 43.92
N THR A 38 52.95 -111.75 43.85
CA THR A 38 53.59 -110.85 42.89
C THR A 38 53.38 -111.30 41.45
N ALA A 39 53.37 -112.61 41.16
CA ALA A 39 53.01 -113.14 39.85
C ALA A 39 51.53 -112.84 39.48
N LYS A 40 50.60 -113.06 40.41
CA LYS A 40 49.17 -112.70 40.26
C LYS A 40 48.97 -111.18 40.08
N ASN A 41 49.72 -110.35 40.79
CA ASN A 41 49.67 -108.90 40.62
C ASN A 41 50.26 -108.48 39.26
N LYS A 42 51.32 -109.12 38.79
CA LYS A 42 51.86 -108.88 37.43
C LYS A 42 50.85 -109.25 36.35
N SER A 43 50.13 -110.36 36.48
CA SER A 43 49.13 -110.78 35.49
C SER A 43 47.89 -109.87 35.49
N THR A 44 47.36 -109.50 36.66
CA THR A 44 46.25 -108.54 36.77
C THR A 44 46.62 -107.17 36.23
N LEU A 45 47.83 -106.68 36.52
CA LEU A 45 48.31 -105.39 36.00
C LEU A 45 48.51 -105.43 34.48
N ALA A 46 48.95 -106.57 33.91
CA ALA A 46 49.01 -106.76 32.47
C ALA A 46 47.62 -106.73 31.81
N LEU A 47 46.60 -107.33 32.45
CA LEU A 47 45.21 -107.29 32.01
C LEU A 47 44.61 -105.87 32.10
N LEU A 48 44.86 -105.13 33.17
CA LEU A 48 44.40 -103.74 33.28
C LEU A 48 45.06 -102.84 32.24
N ARG A 49 46.37 -103.00 32.02
CA ARG A 49 47.09 -102.27 30.96
C ARG A 49 46.56 -102.61 29.57
N SER A 50 46.20 -103.87 29.30
CA SER A 50 45.59 -104.25 28.01
C SER A 50 44.17 -103.68 27.88
N GLY A 51 43.39 -103.65 28.97
CA GLY A 51 42.09 -102.98 29.04
C GLY A 51 42.17 -101.49 28.74
N ILE A 52 43.08 -100.75 29.37
CA ILE A 52 43.31 -99.32 29.13
C ILE A 52 43.74 -99.07 27.67
N ARG A 53 44.64 -99.91 27.13
CA ARG A 53 45.05 -99.79 25.72
C ARG A 53 43.89 -99.99 24.75
N ARG A 54 43.04 -101.00 24.97
CA ARG A 54 41.82 -101.21 24.18
C ARG A 54 40.86 -100.03 24.30
N GLY A 55 40.55 -99.59 25.53
CA GLY A 55 39.67 -98.43 25.73
C GLY A 55 40.19 -97.14 25.08
N THR A 56 41.51 -96.94 25.08
CA THR A 56 42.14 -95.80 24.39
C THR A 56 42.00 -95.91 22.86
N GLN A 57 42.13 -97.12 22.30
CA GLN A 57 41.92 -97.38 20.87
C GLN A 57 40.46 -97.17 20.48
N ASP A 58 39.53 -97.71 21.26
CA ASP A 58 38.08 -97.58 21.01
C ASP A 58 37.64 -96.11 21.05
N TRP A 59 38.12 -95.35 22.03
CA TRP A 59 37.87 -93.91 22.11
C TRP A 59 38.45 -93.14 20.92
N ALA A 60 39.67 -93.50 20.48
CA ALA A 60 40.29 -92.88 19.31
C ALA A 60 39.51 -93.18 18.01
N LEU A 61 38.97 -94.39 17.88
CA LEU A 61 38.11 -94.77 16.75
C LEU A 61 36.78 -94.01 16.78
N ALA A 62 36.11 -93.93 17.93
CA ALA A 62 34.88 -93.17 18.10
C ALA A 62 35.08 -91.68 17.75
N LYS A 63 36.16 -91.07 18.24
CA LYS A 63 36.51 -89.68 17.93
C LYS A 63 36.75 -89.44 16.43
N LYS A 64 37.43 -90.37 15.75
CA LYS A 64 37.64 -90.30 14.28
C LYS A 64 36.32 -90.44 13.53
N TYR A 65 35.42 -91.30 13.99
CA TYR A 65 34.09 -91.47 13.40
C TYR A 65 33.27 -90.19 13.52
N ASP A 66 33.21 -89.60 14.72
CA ASP A 66 32.52 -88.33 14.96
C ASP A 66 33.08 -87.22 14.06
N GLN A 67 34.40 -87.07 14.02
CA GLN A 67 35.06 -86.07 13.18
C GLN A 67 34.76 -86.25 11.69
N ARG A 68 34.73 -87.49 11.18
CA ARG A 68 34.41 -87.80 9.79
C ARG A 68 32.95 -87.50 9.47
N THR A 69 32.04 -87.85 10.37
CA THR A 69 30.59 -87.63 10.23
C THR A 69 30.26 -86.14 10.25
N ILE A 70 30.82 -85.38 11.20
CA ILE A 70 30.69 -83.92 11.28
C ILE A 70 31.25 -83.27 10.01
N SER A 71 32.42 -83.69 9.54
CA SER A 71 33.04 -83.15 8.32
C SER A 71 32.19 -83.41 7.07
N LYS A 72 31.53 -84.57 6.98
CA LYS A 72 30.61 -84.91 5.88
C LYS A 72 29.35 -84.03 5.94
N ALA A 73 28.82 -83.76 7.13
CA ALA A 73 27.63 -82.93 7.32
C ALA A 73 27.89 -81.44 7.00
N CYS A 74 29.03 -80.89 7.42
CA CYS A 74 29.39 -79.48 7.16
C CYS A 74 29.80 -79.19 5.70
N ARG A 75 29.94 -80.22 4.84
CA ARG A 75 30.29 -80.10 3.41
C ARG A 75 31.46 -79.12 3.16
N LYS A 76 31.22 -78.07 2.38
CA LYS A 76 32.21 -77.04 1.98
C LYS A 76 32.36 -75.90 3.01
N ASP A 77 31.53 -75.85 4.05
CA ASP A 77 31.59 -74.81 5.06
C ASP A 77 32.74 -75.09 6.04
N THR A 78 33.89 -74.52 5.71
CA THR A 78 35.15 -74.66 6.44
C THR A 78 35.04 -74.08 7.85
N SER A 79 34.32 -72.97 8.04
CA SER A 79 34.13 -72.33 9.33
C SER A 79 33.32 -73.24 10.27
N MET A 80 32.19 -73.74 9.79
CA MET A 80 31.33 -74.63 10.59
C MET A 80 32.01 -75.97 10.89
N ARG A 81 32.81 -76.50 9.95
CA ARG A 81 33.60 -77.72 10.18
C ARG A 81 34.65 -77.53 11.26
N LEU A 82 35.35 -76.40 11.28
CA LEU A 82 36.38 -76.10 12.28
C LEU A 82 35.77 -75.87 13.68
N ALA A 83 34.63 -75.17 13.75
CA ALA A 83 33.94 -74.90 15.02
C ALA A 83 33.46 -76.17 15.73
N HIS A 84 33.07 -77.21 14.98
CA HIS A 84 32.51 -78.44 15.54
C HIS A 84 33.48 -79.63 15.55
N GLY A 85 34.69 -79.50 14.98
CA GLY A 85 35.63 -80.61 14.78
C GLY A 85 36.16 -81.28 16.05
N ARG A 86 35.96 -80.68 17.23
CA ARG A 86 36.30 -81.24 18.55
C ARG A 86 35.10 -81.67 19.39
N SER A 87 33.88 -81.49 18.86
CA SER A 87 32.64 -81.85 19.57
C SER A 87 32.27 -83.31 19.29
N THR A 88 31.52 -83.91 20.20
CA THR A 88 30.81 -85.17 19.94
C THR A 88 29.70 -84.93 18.90
N MET A 89 29.30 -85.99 18.21
CA MET A 89 28.28 -85.92 17.15
C MET A 89 26.97 -85.26 17.62
N GLU A 90 26.51 -85.56 18.84
CA GLU A 90 25.26 -85.03 19.40
C GLU A 90 25.32 -83.52 19.64
N VAL A 91 26.42 -83.04 20.24
CA VAL A 91 26.63 -81.61 20.50
C VAL A 91 26.74 -80.83 19.20
N ALA A 92 27.42 -81.39 18.21
CA ALA A 92 27.50 -80.78 16.88
C ALA A 92 26.13 -80.72 16.19
N ARG A 93 25.33 -81.79 16.29
CA ARG A 93 23.97 -81.85 15.74
C ARG A 93 23.07 -80.76 16.33
N GLU A 94 23.09 -80.59 17.65
CA GLU A 94 22.21 -79.60 18.30
C GLU A 94 22.64 -78.16 18.00
N LYS A 95 23.94 -77.87 17.99
CA LYS A 95 24.47 -76.56 17.59
C LYS A 95 24.11 -76.21 16.15
N LEU A 96 24.22 -77.16 15.23
CA LEU A 96 23.83 -76.98 13.83
C LEU A 96 22.31 -76.79 13.69
N ARG A 97 21.51 -77.55 14.45
CA ARG A 97 20.05 -77.40 14.47
C ARG A 97 19.64 -76.00 14.92
N LYS A 98 20.22 -75.50 16.03
CA LYS A 98 19.99 -74.15 16.52
C LYS A 98 20.40 -73.09 15.49
N TYR A 99 21.58 -73.23 14.89
CA TYR A 99 22.04 -72.32 13.84
C TYR A 99 21.07 -72.24 12.64
N VAL A 100 20.59 -73.39 12.16
CA VAL A 100 19.61 -73.43 11.06
C VAL A 100 18.30 -72.76 11.48
N PHE A 101 17.81 -73.02 12.69
CA PHE A 101 16.59 -72.40 13.21
C PHE A 101 16.73 -70.88 13.31
N ASP A 102 17.83 -70.38 13.87
CA ASP A 102 18.10 -68.94 13.97
C ASP A 102 18.16 -68.30 12.58
N ARG A 103 18.80 -68.95 11.59
CA ARG A 103 18.85 -68.47 10.20
C ARG A 103 17.47 -68.44 9.54
N VAL A 104 16.65 -69.46 9.75
CA VAL A 104 15.28 -69.52 9.22
C VAL A 104 14.41 -68.44 9.86
N ASN A 105 14.54 -68.21 11.16
CA ASN A 105 13.81 -67.12 11.83
C ASN A 105 14.20 -65.75 11.29
N VAL A 106 15.50 -65.49 11.12
CA VAL A 106 15.97 -64.24 10.48
C VAL A 106 15.40 -64.12 9.06
N HIS A 107 15.41 -65.19 8.28
CA HIS A 107 14.83 -65.20 6.94
C HIS A 107 13.33 -64.89 6.94
N ASN A 108 12.56 -65.49 7.85
CA ASN A 108 11.11 -65.24 7.98
C ASN A 108 10.81 -63.79 8.35
N VAL A 109 11.60 -63.21 9.28
CA VAL A 109 11.49 -61.78 9.65
C VAL A 109 11.77 -60.89 8.43
N LEU A 110 12.83 -61.19 7.67
CA LEU A 110 13.17 -60.43 6.47
C LEU A 110 12.09 -60.54 5.39
N ILE A 111 11.50 -61.73 5.17
CA ILE A 111 10.37 -61.90 4.24
C ILE A 111 9.18 -61.03 4.65
N HIS A 112 8.81 -61.06 5.93
CA HIS A 112 7.71 -60.23 6.43
C HIS A 112 7.97 -58.74 6.21
N LEU A 113 9.19 -58.28 6.47
CA LEU A 113 9.59 -56.90 6.29
C LEU A 113 9.58 -56.48 4.81
N VAL A 114 10.05 -57.35 3.91
CA VAL A 114 9.97 -57.13 2.45
C VAL A 114 8.51 -57.03 2.00
N ARG A 115 7.63 -57.92 2.46
CA ARG A 115 6.20 -57.87 2.14
C ARG A 115 5.55 -56.56 2.60
N ARG A 116 5.81 -56.14 3.84
CA ARG A 116 5.28 -54.89 4.40
C ARG A 116 5.77 -53.66 3.62
N ARG A 117 7.05 -53.65 3.23
CA ARG A 117 7.61 -52.59 2.37
C ARG A 117 6.99 -52.59 0.98
N GLY A 118 6.75 -53.76 0.38
CA GLY A 118 6.06 -53.91 -0.91
C GLY A 118 4.65 -53.33 -0.87
N GLN A 119 3.85 -53.67 0.15
CA GLN A 119 2.51 -53.13 0.34
C GLN A 119 2.51 -51.60 0.47
N LYS A 120 3.45 -51.03 1.23
CA LYS A 120 3.55 -49.57 1.36
C LYS A 120 3.93 -48.91 0.04
N LEU A 121 4.82 -49.53 -0.73
CA LEU A 121 5.20 -49.03 -2.05
C LEU A 121 4.00 -49.04 -3.02
N GLU A 122 3.23 -50.12 -3.05
CA GLU A 122 2.01 -50.21 -3.88
C GLU A 122 0.98 -49.14 -3.49
N SER A 123 0.75 -48.94 -2.19
CA SER A 123 -0.13 -47.87 -1.68
C SER A 123 0.33 -46.49 -2.14
N MET A 124 1.63 -46.17 -2.03
CA MET A 124 2.16 -44.87 -2.49
C MET A 124 2.08 -44.73 -4.01
N GLN A 125 2.27 -45.80 -4.76
CA GLN A 125 2.13 -45.78 -6.23
C GLN A 125 0.69 -45.51 -6.66
N LEU A 126 -0.30 -46.10 -5.95
CA LEU A 126 -1.72 -45.84 -6.21
C LEU A 126 -2.10 -44.38 -5.87
N GLU A 127 -1.61 -43.85 -4.75
CA GLU A 127 -1.81 -42.43 -4.40
C GLU A 127 -1.20 -41.50 -5.46
N LEU A 128 0.02 -41.77 -5.91
CA LEU A 128 0.65 -40.99 -6.99
C LEU A 128 -0.12 -41.09 -8.31
N ALA A 129 -0.62 -42.27 -8.68
CA ALA A 129 -1.44 -42.45 -9.86
C ALA A 129 -2.76 -41.66 -9.75
N SER A 130 -3.40 -41.69 -8.57
CA SER A 130 -4.60 -40.90 -8.28
C SER A 130 -4.34 -39.41 -8.45
N LEU A 131 -3.28 -38.88 -7.82
CA LEU A 131 -2.90 -37.47 -7.93
C LEU A 131 -2.58 -37.07 -9.37
N ARG A 132 -1.89 -37.92 -10.15
CA ARG A 132 -1.62 -37.66 -11.57
C ARG A 132 -2.87 -37.70 -12.45
N SER A 133 -3.86 -38.50 -12.08
CA SER A 133 -5.13 -38.60 -12.80
C SER A 133 -6.11 -37.47 -12.48
N GLN A 134 -5.83 -36.65 -11.46
CA GLN A 134 -6.62 -35.47 -11.18
C GLN A 134 -6.44 -34.45 -12.33
N PRO A 135 -7.55 -33.89 -12.87
CA PRO A 135 -7.46 -32.89 -13.91
C PRO A 135 -6.72 -31.65 -13.41
N ALA A 136 -5.78 -31.14 -14.22
CA ALA A 136 -4.88 -30.04 -13.88
C ALA A 136 -5.59 -28.69 -13.58
N ALA A 137 -6.87 -28.58 -13.90
CA ALA A 137 -7.70 -27.47 -13.51
C ALA A 137 -9.08 -27.98 -13.12
N THR A 138 -9.50 -27.68 -11.89
CA THR A 138 -10.88 -27.84 -11.45
C THR A 138 -11.80 -26.90 -12.23
N LYS A 139 -13.09 -27.25 -12.34
CA LYS A 139 -14.09 -26.38 -13.01
C LYS A 139 -14.13 -24.98 -12.37
N GLU A 140 -13.88 -24.91 -11.07
CA GLU A 140 -13.79 -23.66 -10.30
C GLU A 140 -12.59 -22.81 -10.72
N GLU A 141 -11.40 -23.41 -10.89
CA GLU A 141 -10.22 -22.70 -11.37
C GLU A 141 -10.41 -22.16 -12.79
N LEU A 142 -11.04 -22.93 -13.68
CA LEU A 142 -11.39 -22.44 -15.03
C LEU A 142 -12.38 -21.28 -14.98
N HIS A 143 -13.37 -21.34 -14.10
CA HIS A 143 -14.31 -20.24 -13.88
C HIS A 143 -13.60 -19.00 -13.34
N LEU A 144 -12.71 -19.15 -12.35
CA LEU A 144 -11.90 -18.04 -11.81
C LEU A 144 -11.00 -17.42 -12.88
N LEU A 145 -10.35 -18.22 -13.72
CA LEU A 145 -9.55 -17.71 -14.85
C LEU A 145 -10.41 -16.93 -15.85
N GLN A 146 -11.64 -17.38 -16.12
CA GLN A 146 -12.57 -16.66 -16.98
C GLN A 146 -12.99 -15.32 -16.36
N VAL A 147 -13.27 -15.30 -15.06
CA VAL A 147 -13.60 -14.08 -14.31
C VAL A 147 -12.42 -13.10 -14.33
N ILE A 148 -11.20 -13.56 -14.07
CA ILE A 148 -9.99 -12.73 -14.15
C ILE A 148 -9.88 -12.09 -15.53
N ARG A 149 -10.01 -12.88 -16.60
CA ARG A 149 -9.96 -12.37 -17.97
C ARG A 149 -11.06 -11.34 -18.26
N GLN A 150 -12.26 -11.52 -17.71
CA GLN A 150 -13.35 -10.54 -17.86
C GLN A 150 -13.04 -9.23 -17.11
N LEU A 151 -12.51 -9.33 -15.90
CA LEU A 151 -12.12 -8.17 -15.10
C LEU A 151 -10.99 -7.39 -15.77
N GLU A 152 -9.95 -8.07 -16.26
CA GLU A 152 -8.85 -7.44 -17.02
C GLU A 152 -9.37 -6.67 -18.23
N ASN A 153 -10.25 -7.27 -19.04
CA ASN A 153 -10.87 -6.60 -20.18
C ASN A 153 -11.71 -5.38 -19.76
N SER A 154 -12.39 -5.44 -18.60
CA SER A 154 -13.18 -4.33 -18.09
C SER A 154 -12.30 -3.17 -17.61
N ILE A 155 -11.17 -3.50 -16.98
CA ILE A 155 -10.17 -2.53 -16.51
C ILE A 155 -9.52 -1.85 -17.72
N GLU A 156 -9.11 -2.60 -18.74
CA GLU A 156 -8.52 -2.01 -19.94
C GLU A 156 -9.50 -1.08 -20.67
N LYS A 157 -10.78 -1.49 -20.82
CA LYS A 157 -11.83 -0.63 -21.39
C LYS A 157 -12.05 0.65 -20.59
N THR A 158 -12.01 0.58 -19.25
CA THR A 158 -12.19 1.76 -18.41
C THR A 158 -10.97 2.68 -18.46
N MET A 159 -9.75 2.15 -18.50
CA MET A 159 -8.54 2.95 -18.74
C MET A 159 -8.61 3.69 -20.08
N VAL A 160 -8.99 3.03 -21.17
CA VAL A 160 -9.16 3.69 -22.48
C VAL A 160 -10.21 4.80 -22.42
N LYS A 161 -11.32 4.61 -21.69
CA LYS A 161 -12.34 5.66 -21.48
C LYS A 161 -11.80 6.84 -20.68
N ILE A 162 -11.00 6.58 -19.65
CA ILE A 162 -10.38 7.64 -18.83
C ILE A 162 -9.42 8.47 -19.70
N THR A 163 -8.53 7.82 -20.46
CA THR A 163 -7.57 8.51 -21.32
C THR A 163 -8.27 9.33 -22.41
N THR A 164 -9.32 8.78 -23.05
CA THR A 164 -10.09 9.53 -24.05
C THR A 164 -10.84 10.70 -23.44
N SER A 165 -11.44 10.54 -22.25
CA SER A 165 -12.08 11.63 -21.51
C SER A 165 -11.10 12.72 -21.11
N GLN A 166 -9.89 12.36 -20.67
CA GLN A 166 -8.83 13.31 -20.34
C GLN A 166 -8.38 14.11 -21.57
N ASN A 167 -8.20 13.44 -22.72
CA ASN A 167 -7.87 14.11 -23.97
C ASN A 167 -8.97 15.10 -24.40
N ILE A 168 -10.25 14.70 -24.29
CA ILE A 168 -11.39 15.57 -24.57
C ILE A 168 -11.42 16.76 -23.59
N HIS A 169 -11.18 16.53 -22.31
CA HIS A 169 -11.13 17.60 -21.31
C HIS A 169 -10.04 18.62 -21.63
N LEU A 170 -8.82 18.16 -21.94
CA LEU A 170 -7.71 19.03 -22.33
C LEU A 170 -8.05 19.85 -23.58
N LEU A 171 -8.72 19.25 -24.57
CA LEU A 171 -9.19 19.95 -25.76
C LEU A 171 -10.19 21.06 -25.40
N TYR A 172 -11.18 20.77 -24.55
CA TYR A 172 -12.16 21.77 -24.12
C TYR A 172 -11.54 22.90 -23.29
N VAL A 173 -10.57 22.58 -22.42
CA VAL A 173 -9.82 23.60 -21.67
C VAL A 173 -9.02 24.49 -22.63
N GLY A 174 -8.34 23.90 -23.62
CA GLY A 174 -7.62 24.66 -24.65
C GLY A 174 -8.54 25.56 -25.48
N LEU A 175 -9.72 25.07 -25.87
CA LEU A 175 -10.72 25.86 -26.59
C LEU A 175 -11.25 27.01 -25.73
N LEU A 176 -11.53 26.76 -24.45
CA LEU A 176 -11.99 27.79 -23.52
C LEU A 176 -10.94 28.90 -23.36
N ASP A 177 -9.66 28.54 -23.23
CA ASP A 177 -8.58 29.52 -23.13
C ASP A 177 -8.41 30.33 -24.42
N TYR A 178 -8.59 29.69 -25.59
CA TYR A 178 -8.63 30.40 -26.86
C TYR A 178 -9.79 31.41 -26.92
N LEU A 179 -11.00 30.98 -26.59
CA LEU A 179 -12.18 31.85 -26.58
C LEU A 179 -12.04 33.01 -25.58
N LYS A 180 -11.43 32.77 -24.41
CA LYS A 180 -11.12 33.84 -23.46
C LYS A 180 -10.17 34.88 -24.06
N LYS A 181 -9.15 34.44 -24.81
CA LYS A 181 -8.21 35.36 -25.49
C LYS A 181 -8.93 36.19 -26.56
N GLU A 182 -9.75 35.58 -27.40
CA GLU A 182 -10.57 36.31 -28.38
C GLU A 182 -11.51 37.31 -27.68
N LEU A 183 -12.17 36.89 -26.60
CA LEU A 183 -13.08 37.73 -25.83
C LEU A 183 -12.37 38.96 -25.23
N THR A 184 -11.09 38.85 -24.85
CA THR A 184 -10.32 40.01 -24.37
C THR A 184 -10.04 41.06 -25.46
N GLY A 185 -10.11 40.70 -26.74
CA GLY A 185 -9.93 41.63 -27.86
C GLY A 185 -11.18 42.48 -28.16
N TYR A 186 -12.38 41.91 -28.01
CA TYR A 186 -13.63 42.58 -28.38
C TYR A 186 -13.89 43.92 -27.71
N PRO A 187 -13.60 44.14 -26.40
CA PRO A 187 -13.80 45.45 -25.78
C PRO A 187 -13.03 46.56 -26.49
N MET A 188 -11.79 46.30 -26.92
CA MET A 188 -11.00 47.30 -27.64
C MET A 188 -11.58 47.62 -29.02
N GLU A 189 -12.10 46.62 -29.73
CA GLU A 189 -12.78 46.84 -31.02
C GLU A 189 -14.11 47.60 -30.83
N LEU A 190 -14.85 47.28 -29.77
CA LEU A 190 -16.09 47.94 -29.41
C LEU A 190 -15.84 49.41 -29.04
N ASP A 191 -14.81 49.69 -28.24
CA ASP A 191 -14.42 51.06 -27.87
C ASP A 191 -14.04 51.88 -29.11
N LYS A 192 -13.33 51.28 -30.09
CA LYS A 192 -13.02 51.95 -31.36
C LYS A 192 -14.29 52.29 -32.14
N LEU A 193 -15.26 51.38 -32.21
CA LEU A 193 -16.53 51.61 -32.88
C LEU A 193 -17.37 52.67 -32.16
N GLN A 194 -17.40 52.63 -30.83
CA GLN A 194 -18.11 53.59 -29.98
C GLN A 194 -17.55 55.01 -30.20
N ASN A 195 -16.24 55.17 -30.15
CA ASN A 195 -15.59 56.47 -30.39
C ASN A 195 -15.89 57.00 -31.80
N LEU A 196 -15.89 56.12 -32.82
CA LEU A 196 -16.22 56.52 -34.19
C LEU A 196 -17.68 56.99 -34.32
N VAL A 197 -18.60 56.35 -33.60
CA VAL A 197 -20.01 56.78 -33.55
C VAL A 197 -20.14 58.13 -32.85
N ASP A 198 -19.44 58.33 -31.73
CA ASP A 198 -19.43 59.60 -31.00
C ASP A 198 -18.88 60.74 -31.87
N ASP A 199 -17.81 60.48 -32.62
CA ASP A 199 -17.25 61.41 -33.61
C ASP A 199 -18.30 61.78 -34.66
N TYR A 200 -18.96 60.80 -35.29
CA TYR A 200 -20.01 61.08 -36.28
C TYR A 200 -21.22 61.82 -35.70
N CYS A 201 -21.63 61.50 -34.47
CA CYS A 201 -22.71 62.21 -33.79
C CYS A 201 -22.33 63.67 -33.51
N SER A 202 -21.08 63.94 -33.14
CA SER A 202 -20.58 65.30 -32.94
C SER A 202 -20.56 66.09 -34.25
N GLU A 203 -20.04 65.50 -35.34
CA GLU A 203 -20.04 66.12 -36.68
C GLU A 203 -21.47 66.43 -37.17
N LEU A 204 -22.41 65.51 -36.95
CA LEU A 204 -23.82 65.71 -37.33
C LEU A 204 -24.48 66.83 -36.51
N SER A 205 -24.16 66.92 -35.21
CA SER A 205 -24.63 67.99 -34.33
C SER A 205 -24.10 69.33 -34.81
N ASP A 206 -22.80 69.43 -35.10
CA ASP A 206 -22.16 70.65 -35.63
C ASP A 206 -22.81 71.08 -36.96
N MET A 207 -23.03 70.13 -37.88
CA MET A 207 -23.70 70.41 -39.16
C MET A 207 -25.16 70.88 -38.95
N THR A 208 -25.86 70.34 -37.95
CA THR A 208 -27.23 70.75 -37.61
C THR A 208 -27.27 72.17 -37.08
N VAL A 209 -26.34 72.55 -36.20
CA VAL A 209 -26.18 73.92 -35.71
C VAL A 209 -25.85 74.86 -36.87
N MET A 210 -24.90 74.51 -37.73
CA MET A 210 -24.57 75.32 -38.92
C MET A 210 -25.78 75.52 -39.85
N SER A 211 -26.62 74.48 -40.03
CA SER A 211 -27.85 74.57 -40.83
C SER A 211 -28.89 75.49 -40.20
N GLN A 212 -29.06 75.41 -38.87
CA GLN A 212 -29.95 76.31 -38.12
C GLN A 212 -29.47 77.77 -38.18
N ASP A 213 -28.17 78.01 -38.02
CA ASP A 213 -27.57 79.35 -38.14
C ASP A 213 -27.76 79.90 -39.56
N ALA A 214 -27.50 79.09 -40.59
CA ALA A 214 -27.74 79.48 -41.98
C ALA A 214 -29.23 79.83 -42.21
N MET A 215 -30.15 79.04 -41.65
CA MET A 215 -31.59 79.32 -41.73
C MET A 215 -31.94 80.63 -41.04
N MET A 216 -31.44 80.87 -39.82
CA MET A 216 -31.64 82.12 -39.07
C MET A 216 -31.12 83.34 -39.83
N ILE A 217 -29.91 83.26 -40.40
CA ILE A 217 -29.34 84.33 -41.23
C ILE A 217 -30.22 84.58 -42.46
N THR A 218 -30.69 83.53 -43.15
CA THR A 218 -31.56 83.72 -44.32
C THR A 218 -32.90 84.35 -43.96
N ASP A 219 -33.49 84.00 -42.81
CA ASP A 219 -34.75 84.59 -42.36
C ASP A 219 -34.56 86.04 -41.88
N GLU A 220 -33.46 86.35 -41.21
CA GLU A 220 -33.08 87.73 -40.86
C GLU A 220 -32.89 88.59 -42.12
N VAL A 221 -32.19 88.06 -43.13
CA VAL A 221 -32.02 88.74 -44.43
C VAL A 221 -33.37 88.97 -45.13
N LYS A 222 -34.28 87.99 -45.13
CA LYS A 222 -35.64 88.16 -45.68
C LYS A 222 -36.45 89.22 -44.91
N MET A 223 -36.35 89.24 -43.58
CA MET A 223 -37.04 90.25 -42.76
C MET A 223 -36.51 91.65 -43.02
N ASN A 224 -35.18 91.82 -43.06
CA ASN A 224 -34.52 93.07 -43.40
C ASN A 224 -34.88 93.54 -44.82
N MET A 225 -34.97 92.62 -45.79
CA MET A 225 -35.40 92.92 -47.16
C MET A 225 -36.86 93.42 -47.19
N ARG A 226 -37.80 92.71 -46.52
CA ARG A 226 -39.21 93.14 -46.43
C ARG A 226 -39.37 94.48 -45.73
N GLN A 227 -38.60 94.72 -44.67
CA GLN A 227 -38.59 96.02 -43.98
C GLN A 227 -38.03 97.12 -44.89
N GLY A 228 -36.94 96.86 -45.61
CA GLY A 228 -36.37 97.74 -46.62
C GLY A 228 -37.38 98.10 -47.72
N GLU A 229 -38.08 97.10 -48.26
CA GLU A 229 -39.15 97.32 -49.24
C GLU A 229 -40.29 98.18 -48.69
N ALA A 230 -40.76 97.90 -47.45
CA ALA A 230 -41.83 98.67 -46.82
C ALA A 230 -41.43 100.13 -46.60
N THR A 231 -40.22 100.39 -46.11
CA THR A 231 -39.69 101.76 -45.93
C THR A 231 -39.55 102.48 -47.27
N PHE A 232 -39.06 101.79 -48.32
CA PHE A 232 -38.98 102.34 -49.66
C PHE A 232 -40.35 102.69 -50.25
N ILE A 233 -41.35 101.83 -50.09
CA ILE A 233 -42.73 102.10 -50.53
C ILE A 233 -43.31 103.31 -49.78
N GLN A 234 -43.12 103.39 -48.46
CA GLN A 234 -43.57 104.53 -47.66
C GLN A 234 -42.90 105.83 -48.11
N GLU A 235 -41.58 105.81 -48.35
CA GLU A 235 -40.84 106.96 -48.84
C GLU A 235 -41.33 107.38 -50.24
N ARG A 236 -41.53 106.42 -51.15
CA ARG A 236 -42.09 106.68 -52.49
C ARG A 236 -43.49 107.30 -52.41
N ARG A 237 -44.39 106.76 -51.58
CA ARG A 237 -45.73 107.33 -51.34
C ARG A 237 -45.65 108.74 -50.76
N ALA A 238 -44.73 108.99 -49.83
CA ALA A 238 -44.51 110.32 -49.27
C ALA A 238 -44.01 111.32 -50.33
N ARG A 239 -43.06 110.91 -51.19
CA ARG A 239 -42.58 111.72 -52.32
C ARG A 239 -43.69 112.00 -53.34
N GLU A 240 -44.47 110.98 -53.71
CA GLU A 240 -45.60 111.12 -54.64
C GLU A 240 -46.72 112.01 -54.06
N ASN A 241 -47.00 111.91 -52.77
CA ASN A 241 -47.93 112.82 -52.08
C ASN A 241 -47.43 114.26 -52.10
N ARG A 242 -46.13 114.50 -51.84
CA ARG A 242 -45.53 115.84 -51.96
C ARG A 242 -45.62 116.37 -53.39
N LEU A 243 -45.35 115.53 -54.39
CA LEU A 243 -45.48 115.89 -55.81
C LEU A 243 -46.93 116.21 -56.18
N ASN A 244 -47.90 115.41 -55.72
CA ASN A 244 -49.33 115.65 -55.94
C ASN A 244 -49.82 116.92 -55.24
N GLN A 245 -49.30 117.23 -54.04
CA GLN A 245 -49.55 118.51 -53.38
C GLN A 245 -49.02 119.68 -54.22
N GLN A 246 -47.79 119.59 -54.75
CA GLN A 246 -47.24 120.59 -55.67
C GLN A 246 -48.03 120.71 -56.97
N LYS A 247 -48.42 119.59 -57.61
CA LYS A 247 -49.29 119.60 -58.80
C LYS A 247 -50.62 120.27 -58.52
N ARG A 248 -51.29 119.98 -57.39
CA ARG A 248 -52.52 120.68 -56.98
C ARG A 248 -52.32 122.18 -56.80
N LEU A 249 -51.15 122.61 -56.32
CA LEU A 249 -50.82 124.04 -56.24
C LEU A 249 -50.63 124.64 -57.64
N ILE A 250 -49.97 123.92 -58.56
CA ILE A 250 -49.81 124.31 -59.96
C ILE A 250 -51.16 124.35 -60.71
N ASP A 251 -52.02 123.35 -60.53
CA ASP A 251 -53.38 123.34 -61.10
C ASP A 251 -54.22 124.48 -60.53
N LYS A 252 -54.05 124.82 -59.24
CA LYS A 252 -54.63 126.02 -58.64
C LYS A 252 -54.07 127.31 -59.25
N ILE A 253 -52.80 127.33 -59.67
CA ILE A 253 -52.22 128.45 -60.42
C ILE A 253 -52.81 128.50 -61.83
N HIS A 254 -52.91 127.39 -62.56
CA HIS A 254 -53.49 127.37 -63.90
C HIS A 254 -54.99 127.66 -63.94
N THR A 255 -55.76 127.25 -62.93
CA THR A 255 -57.18 127.62 -62.76
C THR A 255 -57.36 129.08 -62.35
N LYS A 256 -56.35 129.67 -61.69
CA LYS A 256 -56.26 131.13 -61.48
C LYS A 256 -55.85 131.86 -62.76
N GLU A 257 -54.90 131.35 -63.54
CA GLU A 257 -54.49 131.91 -64.84
C GLU A 257 -55.62 131.85 -65.90
N THR A 258 -56.46 130.81 -65.89
CA THR A 258 -57.65 130.73 -66.78
C THR A 258 -58.79 131.63 -66.32
N ASN A 259 -58.88 131.97 -65.03
CA ASN A 259 -59.78 133.01 -64.50
C ASN A 259 -59.18 134.44 -64.59
N GLU A 260 -57.87 134.58 -64.74
CA GLU A 260 -57.13 135.85 -64.87
C GLU A 260 -57.10 136.41 -66.30
N LYS A 261 -58.18 136.22 -67.06
CA LYS A 261 -58.55 137.14 -68.17
C LYS A 261 -59.72 138.06 -67.85
N TYR A 262 -60.27 138.00 -66.62
CA TYR A 262 -61.30 138.95 -66.17
C TYR A 262 -61.03 139.50 -64.77
N ARG A 263 -60.53 140.74 -64.77
CA ARG A 263 -60.63 141.80 -63.76
C ARG A 263 -59.86 141.69 -62.43
N ARG A 264 -58.97 142.70 -62.32
CA ARG A 264 -58.38 143.32 -61.13
C ARG A 264 -59.43 143.67 -60.06
N GLY A 265 -59.02 143.63 -58.78
CA GLY A 265 -59.47 144.61 -57.78
C GLY A 265 -59.57 144.17 -56.31
N ARG A 266 -58.55 144.55 -55.52
CA ARG A 266 -58.55 145.06 -54.12
C ARG A 266 -59.05 144.23 -52.91
N ARG A 267 -58.13 144.18 -51.92
CA ARG A 267 -58.18 144.47 -50.45
C ARG A 267 -58.61 143.41 -49.41
N ASP A 268 -57.65 143.14 -48.52
CA ASP A 268 -57.61 143.04 -47.03
C ASP A 268 -58.84 142.56 -46.22
N LEU A 269 -58.62 141.55 -45.34
CA LEU A 269 -58.62 141.66 -43.86
C LEU A 269 -58.78 140.27 -43.15
N ASP A 270 -57.81 139.96 -42.28
CA ASP A 270 -57.78 139.29 -40.94
C ASP A 270 -58.76 138.19 -40.43
N PHE A 271 -58.15 137.06 -39.98
CA PHE A 271 -58.30 136.23 -38.72
C PHE A 271 -59.69 135.74 -38.19
N PRO A 272 -59.81 134.74 -37.24
CA PRO A 272 -59.45 133.30 -37.25
C PRO A 272 -60.50 132.35 -36.58
N SER A 273 -60.12 131.08 -36.34
CA SER A 273 -60.46 130.16 -35.22
C SER A 273 -61.63 129.14 -35.25
N ASN A 274 -61.22 127.91 -34.89
CA ASN A 274 -61.87 126.71 -34.33
C ASN A 274 -63.30 126.81 -33.75
N LEU A 275 -64.10 125.74 -33.93
CA LEU A 275 -64.53 124.77 -32.88
C LEU A 275 -65.68 123.85 -33.33
N MET A 276 -65.49 122.54 -33.07
CA MET A 276 -66.39 121.49 -32.55
C MET A 276 -67.90 121.38 -32.91
N GLY A 277 -68.33 120.10 -33.00
CA GLY A 277 -69.68 119.61 -32.62
C GLY A 277 -70.04 118.30 -33.36
N THR A 278 -70.04 117.11 -32.72
CA THR A 278 -71.15 116.41 -31.99
C THR A 278 -72.36 116.05 -32.88
N GLU A 279 -73.13 114.97 -32.77
CA GLU A 279 -73.33 113.80 -31.87
C GLU A 279 -74.41 112.91 -32.58
N THR A 280 -74.56 111.61 -32.30
CA THR A 280 -75.70 110.97 -31.58
C THR A 280 -75.83 109.51 -32.13
N VAL A 281 -76.34 108.45 -31.48
CA VAL A 281 -77.02 108.21 -30.18
C VAL A 281 -76.98 106.69 -29.86
N LYS A 282 -76.98 106.35 -28.57
CA LYS A 282 -76.98 104.99 -27.98
C LYS A 282 -78.40 104.46 -27.73
N VAL A 283 -78.56 103.14 -27.59
CA VAL A 283 -79.60 102.49 -26.76
C VAL A 283 -78.96 101.52 -25.77
N ARG A 284 -79.58 101.42 -24.58
CA ARG A 284 -79.03 101.16 -23.24
C ARG A 284 -79.45 99.77 -22.71
N LYS A 285 -78.55 99.06 -22.00
CA LYS A 285 -78.91 98.05 -20.98
C LYS A 285 -77.87 98.05 -19.85
N ARG A 286 -78.38 97.83 -18.63
CA ARG A 286 -77.78 97.93 -17.29
C ARG A 286 -76.29 97.56 -17.18
N GLU A 287 -75.56 98.46 -16.51
CA GLU A 287 -74.17 98.32 -16.08
C GLU A 287 -74.08 97.30 -14.92
N THR A 288 -73.55 96.11 -15.19
CA THR A 288 -72.61 95.48 -14.25
C THR A 288 -71.45 96.47 -14.09
N SER A 289 -71.00 96.77 -12.87
CA SER A 289 -69.95 97.77 -12.71
C SER A 289 -68.73 97.35 -13.55
N GLU A 290 -68.04 98.31 -14.17
CA GLU A 290 -66.87 97.99 -15.01
C GLU A 290 -65.79 97.21 -14.23
N ALA A 291 -65.77 97.36 -12.90
CA ALA A 291 -64.91 96.60 -12.01
C ALA A 291 -65.30 95.11 -11.94
N ASP A 292 -66.59 94.79 -11.92
CA ASP A 292 -67.09 93.40 -11.86
C ASP A 292 -66.84 92.67 -13.18
N ILE A 293 -67.05 93.34 -14.33
CA ILE A 293 -66.74 92.74 -15.63
C ILE A 293 -65.24 92.46 -15.74
N LYS A 294 -64.38 93.45 -15.41
CA LYS A 294 -62.92 93.29 -15.47
C LYS A 294 -62.45 92.15 -14.58
N TYR A 295 -62.89 92.11 -13.33
CA TYR A 295 -62.58 91.04 -12.38
C TYR A 295 -63.00 89.67 -12.93
N GLN A 296 -64.19 89.55 -13.51
CA GLN A 296 -64.68 88.29 -14.05
C GLN A 296 -63.91 87.82 -15.30
N THR A 297 -63.50 88.74 -16.19
CA THR A 297 -62.60 88.42 -17.30
C THR A 297 -61.23 87.96 -16.82
N ASP A 298 -60.66 88.62 -15.80
CA ASP A 298 -59.33 88.28 -15.28
C ASP A 298 -59.35 86.90 -14.60
N VAL A 299 -60.40 86.60 -13.81
CA VAL A 299 -60.59 85.27 -13.19
C VAL A 299 -60.75 84.20 -14.26
N THR A 300 -61.56 84.44 -15.30
CA THR A 300 -61.75 83.45 -16.39
C THR A 300 -60.45 83.21 -17.17
N ALA A 301 -59.68 84.27 -17.44
CA ALA A 301 -58.37 84.16 -18.09
C ALA A 301 -57.36 83.39 -17.23
N LEU A 302 -57.37 83.58 -15.91
CA LEU A 302 -56.51 82.85 -14.98
C LEU A 302 -56.87 81.36 -14.94
N VAL A 303 -58.16 81.03 -14.93
CA VAL A 303 -58.59 79.62 -14.89
C VAL A 303 -58.30 78.91 -16.22
N GLU A 304 -58.43 79.57 -17.38
CA GLU A 304 -58.01 78.99 -18.66
C GLU A 304 -56.48 78.82 -18.76
N LYS A 305 -55.67 79.70 -18.14
CA LYS A 305 -54.22 79.48 -17.97
C LYS A 305 -53.92 78.23 -17.14
N VAL A 306 -54.65 78.00 -16.04
CA VAL A 306 -54.47 76.81 -15.21
C VAL A 306 -54.90 75.55 -15.97
N LYS A 307 -56.05 75.58 -16.65
CA LYS A 307 -56.55 74.48 -17.47
C LYS A 307 -55.58 74.09 -18.59
N THR A 308 -54.99 75.07 -19.27
CA THR A 308 -53.97 74.82 -20.31
C THR A 308 -52.68 74.27 -19.72
N ALA A 309 -52.22 74.78 -18.58
CA ALA A 309 -51.02 74.26 -17.89
C ALA A 309 -51.19 72.80 -17.42
N VAL A 310 -52.36 72.47 -16.88
CA VAL A 310 -52.73 71.13 -16.39
C VAL A 310 -53.22 70.21 -17.53
N ARG A 311 -53.32 70.76 -18.75
CA ARG A 311 -53.74 70.12 -20.01
C ARG A 311 -55.13 69.45 -19.96
N CYS A 312 -56.06 69.96 -19.16
CA CYS A 312 -57.39 69.35 -19.02
C CYS A 312 -58.46 69.98 -19.93
N SER A 313 -59.47 69.20 -20.28
CA SER A 313 -60.52 69.62 -21.22
C SER A 313 -61.63 70.42 -20.53
N HIS A 314 -61.96 70.06 -19.28
CA HIS A 314 -62.96 70.75 -18.47
C HIS A 314 -62.40 71.29 -17.15
N LEU A 315 -63.04 72.34 -16.65
CA LEU A 315 -62.67 73.03 -15.41
C LEU A 315 -62.78 72.13 -14.18
N TRP A 316 -63.76 71.23 -14.18
CA TRP A 316 -64.00 70.25 -13.13
C TRP A 316 -62.90 69.17 -13.03
N ASP A 317 -62.13 68.96 -14.10
CA ASP A 317 -61.06 67.95 -14.14
C ASP A 317 -59.75 68.44 -13.49
N ILE A 318 -59.63 69.76 -13.26
CA ILE A 318 -58.41 70.38 -12.72
C ILE A 318 -58.04 69.75 -11.37
N ALA A 319 -59.02 69.63 -10.47
CA ALA A 319 -58.81 69.03 -9.14
C ALA A 319 -58.39 67.56 -9.23
N GLY A 320 -59.01 66.79 -10.13
CA GLY A 320 -58.69 65.37 -10.34
C GLY A 320 -57.28 65.16 -10.88
N ARG A 321 -56.81 66.04 -11.78
CA ARG A 321 -55.44 65.96 -12.31
C ARG A 321 -54.38 66.36 -11.29
N PHE A 322 -54.63 67.37 -10.46
CA PHE A 322 -53.73 67.69 -9.36
C PHE A 322 -53.64 66.53 -8.34
N LEU A 323 -54.77 65.88 -8.05
CA LEU A 323 -54.77 64.70 -7.17
C LEU A 323 -53.99 63.53 -7.81
N ALA A 324 -54.18 63.27 -9.09
CA ALA A 324 -53.43 62.23 -9.81
C ALA A 324 -51.93 62.55 -9.87
N GLN A 325 -51.56 63.81 -10.13
CA GLN A 325 -50.17 64.27 -10.13
C GLN A 325 -49.54 64.08 -8.75
N ARG A 326 -50.24 64.45 -7.68
CA ARG A 326 -49.79 64.24 -6.30
C ARG A 326 -49.61 62.76 -5.98
N ASN A 327 -50.54 61.90 -6.37
CA ASN A 327 -50.40 60.46 -6.16
C ASN A 327 -49.22 59.87 -6.96
N THR A 328 -48.96 60.37 -8.18
CA THR A 328 -47.78 59.96 -8.95
C THR A 328 -46.48 60.46 -8.32
N GLU A 329 -46.49 61.67 -7.76
CA GLU A 329 -45.36 62.24 -7.02
C GLU A 329 -45.05 61.41 -5.77
N GLU A 330 -46.06 61.14 -4.92
CA GLU A 330 -45.91 60.30 -3.73
C GLU A 330 -45.42 58.87 -4.09
N ASN A 331 -45.91 58.28 -5.19
CA ASN A 331 -45.41 56.98 -5.66
C ASN A 331 -43.97 57.03 -6.17
N LEU A 332 -43.58 58.11 -6.86
CA LEU A 332 -42.21 58.31 -7.32
C LEU A 332 -41.28 58.53 -6.13
N GLU A 333 -41.70 59.30 -5.13
CA GLU A 333 -40.96 59.47 -3.87
C GLU A 333 -40.70 58.12 -3.19
N LEU A 334 -41.73 57.29 -3.02
CA LEU A 334 -41.57 55.94 -2.45
C LEU A 334 -40.62 55.05 -3.28
N GLN A 335 -40.68 55.14 -4.61
CA GLN A 335 -39.74 54.40 -5.47
C GLN A 335 -38.31 54.93 -5.35
N THR A 336 -38.13 56.25 -5.22
CA THR A 336 -36.81 56.84 -4.99
C THR A 336 -36.23 56.40 -3.66
N GLU A 337 -37.02 56.42 -2.57
CA GLU A 337 -36.61 55.93 -1.26
C GLU A 337 -36.23 54.44 -1.28
N ASP A 338 -36.99 53.59 -1.97
CA ASP A 338 -36.68 52.16 -2.10
C ASP A 338 -35.43 51.91 -2.95
N CYS A 339 -35.22 52.69 -4.02
CA CYS A 339 -33.99 52.67 -4.81
C CYS A 339 -32.76 53.11 -4.00
N GLU A 340 -32.90 54.18 -3.22
CA GLU A 340 -31.85 54.68 -2.31
C GLU A 340 -31.54 53.65 -1.21
N GLY A 341 -32.56 53.02 -0.64
CA GLY A 341 -32.42 51.94 0.32
C GLY A 341 -31.66 50.73 -0.25
N ARG A 342 -31.95 50.32 -1.50
CA ARG A 342 -31.18 49.27 -2.19
C ARG A 342 -29.74 49.68 -2.47
N ARG A 343 -29.52 50.93 -2.90
CA ARG A 343 -28.18 51.48 -3.16
C ARG A 343 -27.33 51.46 -1.89
N ALA A 344 -27.87 51.93 -0.76
CA ALA A 344 -27.18 51.92 0.54
C ALA A 344 -26.84 50.49 1.01
N LYS A 345 -27.77 49.52 0.84
CA LYS A 345 -27.52 48.10 1.15
C LYS A 345 -26.40 47.52 0.29
N LEU A 346 -26.41 47.80 -1.01
CA LEU A 346 -25.37 47.33 -1.94
C LEU A 346 -24.01 47.97 -1.63
N GLU A 347 -23.98 49.26 -1.32
CA GLU A 347 -22.75 49.95 -0.92
C GLU A 347 -22.16 49.39 0.38
N ALA A 348 -23.02 49.08 1.36
CA ALA A 348 -22.60 48.40 2.60
C ALA A 348 -22.06 46.98 2.34
N LEU A 349 -22.68 46.23 1.42
CA LEU A 349 -22.17 44.92 1.00
C LEU A 349 -20.84 45.04 0.26
N MET A 350 -20.70 46.02 -0.61
CA MET A 350 -19.46 46.29 -1.35
C MET A 350 -18.32 46.59 -0.38
N LYS A 351 -18.53 47.49 0.60
CA LYS A 351 -17.53 47.78 1.65
C LYS A 351 -17.18 46.54 2.48
N LYS A 352 -18.15 45.69 2.81
CA LYS A 352 -17.87 44.41 3.50
C LYS A 352 -17.02 43.48 2.65
N LEU A 353 -17.37 43.31 1.37
CA LEU A 353 -16.63 42.47 0.43
C LEU A 353 -15.23 43.01 0.14
N GLU A 354 -15.04 44.33 0.08
CA GLU A 354 -13.74 44.97 -0.05
C GLU A 354 -12.86 44.69 1.18
N VAL A 355 -13.43 44.77 2.38
CA VAL A 355 -12.74 44.40 3.62
C VAL A 355 -12.40 42.91 3.63
N GLU A 356 -13.32 42.01 3.26
CA GLU A 356 -13.04 40.58 3.14
C GLU A 356 -11.97 40.30 2.09
N GLN A 357 -12.02 40.97 0.94
CA GLN A 357 -11.02 40.84 -0.11
C GLN A 357 -9.67 41.37 0.36
N ALA A 358 -9.62 42.49 1.09
CA ALA A 358 -8.40 42.99 1.70
C ALA A 358 -7.87 42.03 2.76
N VAL A 359 -8.74 41.42 3.58
CA VAL A 359 -8.37 40.36 4.52
C VAL A 359 -7.88 39.12 3.79
N LEU A 360 -8.36 38.79 2.60
CA LEU A 360 -7.87 37.65 1.81
C LEU A 360 -6.57 37.97 1.05
N LYS A 361 -6.43 39.19 0.53
CA LYS A 361 -5.25 39.68 -0.21
C LYS A 361 -4.08 39.99 0.73
N PHE A 362 -4.38 40.55 1.90
CA PHE A 362 -3.42 40.97 2.93
C PHE A 362 -3.51 40.14 4.21
N ARG A 363 -4.27 39.05 4.22
CA ARG A 363 -3.78 37.86 4.93
C ARG A 363 -2.45 37.57 4.27
N GLU A 364 -1.40 38.09 4.88
CA GLU A 364 -0.23 37.28 5.13
C GLU A 364 -0.79 35.90 5.46
N THR A 365 -0.69 35.00 4.51
CA THR A 365 -0.73 33.59 4.84
C THR A 365 0.16 33.48 6.08
N PRO A 366 -0.24 32.81 7.17
CA PRO A 366 0.71 32.42 8.21
C PRO A 366 1.73 31.38 7.66
N ALA A 367 2.08 31.49 6.37
CA ALA A 367 2.99 30.71 5.56
C ALA A 367 4.39 31.26 5.73
N SER A 368 5.02 30.81 6.81
CA SER A 368 6.32 30.16 6.73
C SER A 368 6.71 29.66 8.10
N ALA A 369 6.42 30.43 9.17
CA ALA A 369 6.71 30.01 10.54
C ALA A 369 5.74 28.94 11.06
N SER A 370 4.42 29.08 10.84
CA SER A 370 3.45 28.08 11.32
C SER A 370 3.58 26.76 10.54
N PHE A 371 3.71 26.83 9.21
CA PHE A 371 3.92 25.64 8.38
C PHE A 371 5.25 24.93 8.68
N LYS A 372 6.37 25.65 8.84
CA LYS A 372 7.64 25.02 9.25
C LYS A 372 7.56 24.43 10.66
N SER A 373 6.83 25.06 11.58
CA SER A 373 6.60 24.50 12.92
C SER A 373 5.75 23.24 12.88
N VAL A 374 4.71 23.20 12.04
CA VAL A 374 3.84 22.03 11.86
C VAL A 374 4.59 20.91 11.14
N GLU A 375 5.35 21.23 10.10
CA GLU A 375 6.24 20.30 9.39
C GLU A 375 7.30 19.71 10.32
N LYS A 376 7.91 20.53 11.17
CA LYS A 376 8.85 20.07 12.19
C LYS A 376 8.18 19.12 13.19
N LYS A 377 7.00 19.47 13.70
CA LYS A 377 6.23 18.59 14.60
C LYS A 377 5.86 17.27 13.92
N MET A 378 5.46 17.29 12.65
CA MET A 378 5.18 16.07 11.87
C MET A 378 6.43 15.23 11.66
N LYS A 379 7.58 15.84 11.37
CA LYS A 379 8.87 15.14 11.25
C LYS A 379 9.35 14.55 12.57
N ASP A 380 9.10 15.23 13.67
CA ASP A 380 9.45 14.76 15.01
C ASP A 380 8.54 13.59 15.43
N MET A 381 7.22 13.70 15.21
CA MET A 381 6.30 12.57 15.41
C MET A 381 6.62 11.37 14.50
N LEU A 382 6.98 11.62 13.24
CA LEU A 382 7.39 10.55 12.33
C LEU A 382 8.64 9.81 12.86
N ARG A 383 9.63 10.55 13.36
CA ARG A 383 10.82 9.94 13.98
C ARG A 383 10.47 9.14 15.23
N GLU A 384 9.61 9.66 16.10
CA GLU A 384 9.16 8.93 17.29
C GLU A 384 8.42 7.63 16.91
N GLU A 385 7.57 7.66 15.89
CA GLU A 385 6.88 6.47 15.39
C GLU A 385 7.84 5.48 14.69
N GLU A 386 8.82 5.96 13.95
CA GLU A 386 9.88 5.12 13.37
C GLU A 386 10.72 4.44 14.44
N ASP A 387 11.07 5.14 15.53
CA ASP A 387 11.82 4.57 16.64
C ASP A 387 10.97 3.59 17.46
N ARG A 388 9.68 3.88 17.67
CA ARG A 388 8.72 2.92 18.25
C ARG A 388 8.62 1.66 17.40
N LEU A 389 8.53 1.81 16.08
CA LEU A 389 8.47 0.70 15.14
C LEU A 389 9.76 -0.13 15.20
N ARG A 390 10.94 0.51 15.21
CA ARG A 390 12.23 -0.18 15.38
C ARG A 390 12.31 -0.97 16.69
N LEU A 391 11.86 -0.38 17.79
CA LEU A 391 11.82 -1.06 19.09
C LEU A 391 10.86 -2.25 19.08
N ALA A 392 9.67 -2.11 18.48
CA ALA A 392 8.71 -3.19 18.33
C ALA A 392 9.26 -4.33 17.45
N TYR A 393 9.93 -4.01 16.34
CA TYR A 393 10.60 -5.00 15.50
C TYR A 393 11.71 -5.71 16.27
N ALA A 394 12.59 -4.98 16.95
CA ALA A 394 13.66 -5.57 17.75
C ALA A 394 13.11 -6.51 18.84
N SER A 395 12.02 -6.12 19.52
CA SER A 395 11.32 -6.97 20.49
C SER A 395 10.74 -8.22 19.84
N THR A 396 10.08 -8.08 18.70
CA THR A 396 9.46 -9.20 17.99
C THR A 396 10.50 -10.19 17.48
N THR A 397 11.62 -9.70 16.93
CA THR A 397 12.73 -10.54 16.49
C THR A 397 13.36 -11.27 17.67
N LYS A 398 13.53 -10.63 18.84
CA LYS A 398 14.00 -11.30 20.06
C LYS A 398 13.04 -12.41 20.49
N SER A 399 11.74 -12.16 20.50
CA SER A 399 10.72 -13.16 20.83
C SER A 399 10.69 -14.32 19.84
N GLN A 400 10.83 -14.06 18.53
CA GLN A 400 10.92 -15.09 17.50
C GLN A 400 12.17 -15.96 17.65
N LYS A 401 13.33 -15.34 17.92
CA LYS A 401 14.57 -16.06 18.21
C LYS A 401 14.40 -16.96 19.44
N LEU A 402 13.84 -16.42 20.53
CA LEU A 402 13.57 -17.20 21.74
C LEU A 402 12.63 -18.37 21.47
N LEU A 403 11.56 -18.17 20.72
CA LEU A 403 10.63 -19.23 20.32
C LEU A 403 11.33 -20.33 19.52
N LEU A 404 12.17 -19.96 18.55
CA LEU A 404 12.95 -20.91 17.77
C LEU A 404 13.93 -21.69 18.65
N THR A 405 14.61 -21.03 19.59
CA THR A 405 15.50 -21.70 20.55
C THR A 405 14.73 -22.69 21.42
N ILE A 406 13.55 -22.32 21.93
CA ILE A 406 12.68 -23.20 22.72
C ILE A 406 12.22 -24.38 21.88
N GLN A 407 11.71 -24.15 20.67
CA GLN A 407 11.27 -25.21 19.75
C GLN A 407 12.41 -26.19 19.45
N THR A 408 13.59 -25.68 19.11
CA THR A 408 14.78 -26.50 18.85
C THR A 408 15.19 -27.28 20.11
N GLY A 409 15.10 -26.67 21.29
CA GLY A 409 15.37 -27.33 22.57
C GLY A 409 14.40 -28.48 22.85
N ILE A 410 13.10 -28.28 22.62
CA ILE A 410 12.06 -29.30 22.77
C ILE A 410 12.27 -30.43 21.76
N ASP A 411 12.57 -30.11 20.50
CA ASP A 411 12.85 -31.11 19.47
C ASP A 411 14.09 -31.95 19.81
N ASN A 412 15.16 -31.31 20.28
CA ASN A 412 16.36 -32.01 20.74
C ASN A 412 16.07 -32.93 21.94
N LEU A 413 15.28 -32.47 22.90
CA LEU A 413 14.87 -33.27 24.05
C LEU A 413 14.01 -34.47 23.61
N PHE A 414 13.05 -34.23 22.72
CA PHE A 414 12.18 -35.25 22.16
C PHE A 414 12.98 -36.34 21.44
N ILE A 415 13.93 -35.97 20.56
CA ILE A 415 14.80 -36.90 19.85
C ILE A 415 15.61 -37.77 20.83
N ARG A 416 16.16 -37.18 21.90
CA ARG A 416 16.93 -37.93 22.90
C ARG A 416 16.07 -38.91 23.70
N LEU A 417 14.82 -38.53 23.99
CA LEU A 417 13.90 -39.34 24.80
C LEU A 417 13.12 -40.37 23.99
N ILE A 418 13.04 -40.26 22.65
CA ILE A 418 12.21 -41.13 21.80
C ILE A 418 12.59 -42.62 21.94
N GLY A 419 13.88 -42.93 22.15
CA GLY A 419 14.40 -44.30 22.26
C GLY A 419 14.15 -44.98 23.61
N ILE A 420 13.57 -44.29 24.59
CA ILE A 420 13.33 -44.83 25.93
C ILE A 420 11.97 -45.51 25.97
N ALA A 421 11.94 -46.82 26.22
CA ALA A 421 10.71 -47.59 26.31
C ALA A 421 9.99 -47.33 27.65
N LEU A 422 8.70 -46.97 27.58
CA LEU A 422 7.84 -46.85 28.77
C LEU A 422 7.24 -48.23 29.14
N PRO A 423 7.07 -48.55 30.44
CA PRO A 423 6.39 -49.77 30.87
C PRO A 423 4.90 -49.70 30.53
N THR A 424 4.57 -50.38 29.42
CA THR A 424 3.33 -50.99 28.90
C THR A 424 1.94 -50.70 29.52
N ALA A 425 1.67 -49.61 30.22
CA ALA A 425 0.33 -49.30 30.77
C ALA A 425 -0.23 -47.93 30.35
N GLN A 426 0.58 -47.04 29.79
CA GLN A 426 0.10 -45.79 29.20
C GLN A 426 0.24 -45.91 27.69
N LYS A 427 -0.90 -45.83 26.98
CA LYS A 427 -0.96 -45.84 25.51
C LYS A 427 0.12 -44.92 24.96
N GLU A 428 1.11 -45.48 24.28
CA GLU A 428 1.95 -44.71 23.36
C GLU A 428 1.00 -44.07 22.36
N VAL A 429 0.76 -42.76 22.53
CA VAL A 429 0.01 -41.96 21.56
C VAL A 429 0.74 -42.18 20.24
N ALA A 430 0.03 -42.75 19.28
CA ALA A 430 0.56 -43.10 17.98
C ALA A 430 1.38 -41.93 17.44
N LEU A 431 2.68 -42.18 17.24
CA LEU A 431 3.61 -41.24 16.62
C LEU A 431 3.07 -40.94 15.21
N SER A 432 2.27 -39.88 15.09
CA SER A 432 2.07 -39.25 13.80
C SER A 432 3.27 -38.35 13.53
N ASP A 433 3.67 -38.26 12.26
CA ASP A 433 4.83 -37.47 11.83
C ASP A 433 4.64 -35.94 12.03
N SER A 434 3.55 -35.48 12.66
CA SER A 434 3.29 -34.06 12.92
C SER A 434 2.74 -33.80 14.34
N LEU A 435 3.48 -34.20 15.37
CA LEU A 435 3.12 -33.83 16.74
C LEU A 435 3.41 -32.34 16.98
N ASP A 436 2.40 -31.59 17.43
CA ASP A 436 2.51 -30.17 17.80
C ASP A 436 3.54 -29.95 18.94
N MET A 437 4.09 -28.74 19.05
CA MET A 437 5.17 -28.41 20.00
C MET A 437 4.78 -28.73 21.45
N PHE A 438 3.53 -28.42 21.83
CA PHE A 438 2.98 -28.76 23.14
C PHE A 438 2.84 -30.27 23.33
N GLY A 439 2.49 -31.01 22.26
CA GLY A 439 2.43 -32.47 22.28
C GLY A 439 3.81 -33.11 22.49
N LYS A 440 4.85 -32.58 21.83
CA LYS A 440 6.24 -33.03 22.04
C LYS A 440 6.72 -32.74 23.47
N LEU A 441 6.35 -31.59 24.03
CA LEU A 441 6.68 -31.22 25.40
C LEU A 441 6.01 -32.14 26.42
N ALA A 442 4.70 -32.40 26.28
CA ALA A 442 3.96 -33.33 27.13
C ALA A 442 4.50 -34.77 27.05
N TYR A 443 4.94 -35.19 25.85
CA TYR A 443 5.62 -36.47 25.66
C TYR A 443 6.96 -36.52 26.40
N CYS A 444 7.76 -35.46 26.31
CA CYS A 444 9.02 -35.35 27.06
C CYS A 444 8.78 -35.37 28.57
N GLU A 445 7.77 -34.65 29.06
CA GLU A 445 7.39 -34.59 30.47
C GLU A 445 7.05 -35.98 31.02
N ALA A 446 6.17 -36.73 30.34
CA ALA A 446 5.80 -38.08 30.76
C ALA A 446 7.01 -39.03 30.83
N LYS A 447 7.93 -38.93 29.84
CA LYS A 447 9.16 -39.73 29.83
C LYS A 447 10.16 -39.33 30.92
N LEU A 448 10.33 -38.03 31.16
CA LEU A 448 11.22 -37.50 32.18
C LEU A 448 10.72 -37.85 33.59
N LEU A 449 9.41 -37.78 33.84
CA LEU A 449 8.82 -38.21 35.10
C LEU A 449 9.05 -39.70 35.35
N HIS A 450 8.86 -40.54 34.33
CA HIS A 450 9.18 -41.96 34.44
C HIS A 450 10.68 -42.23 34.69
N LEU A 451 11.58 -41.46 34.06
CA LEU A 451 13.01 -41.56 34.34
C LEU A 451 13.35 -41.09 35.76
N ALA A 452 12.73 -40.02 36.25
CA ALA A 452 12.93 -39.50 37.59
C ALA A 452 12.47 -40.53 38.65
N ASP A 453 11.32 -41.16 38.44
CA ASP A 453 10.80 -42.24 39.29
C ASP A 453 11.71 -43.49 39.24
N ARG A 454 12.23 -43.84 38.06
CA ARG A 454 13.25 -44.89 37.92
C ARG A 454 14.55 -44.57 38.65
N VAL A 455 15.00 -43.32 38.63
CA VAL A 455 16.21 -42.88 39.34
C VAL A 455 15.96 -42.87 40.85
N GLN A 456 14.76 -42.51 41.32
CA GLN A 456 14.38 -42.58 42.74
C GLN A 456 14.25 -44.02 43.26
N THR A 457 13.76 -44.94 42.42
CA THR A 457 13.64 -46.37 42.77
C THR A 457 14.97 -47.14 42.68
N LEU A 458 15.94 -46.61 41.92
CA LEU A 458 17.33 -47.05 41.95
C LEU A 458 18.04 -46.42 43.16
N SER A 459 17.95 -47.06 44.33
CA SER A 459 18.84 -46.71 45.44
C SER A 459 20.29 -46.86 44.97
N ILE A 460 21.06 -45.76 45.03
CA ILE A 460 22.47 -45.69 44.68
C ILE A 460 23.21 -46.77 45.50
N THR A 461 23.52 -47.89 44.86
CA THR A 461 24.49 -48.84 45.38
C THR A 461 25.85 -48.34 44.89
N GLU A 462 26.80 -48.12 45.81
CA GLU A 462 28.15 -47.60 45.52
C GLU A 462 28.90 -48.39 44.41
N GLU A 463 28.49 -49.64 44.15
CA GLU A 463 29.00 -50.47 43.06
C GLU A 463 28.57 -50.03 41.65
N VAL A 464 27.44 -49.34 41.51
CA VAL A 464 26.97 -48.82 40.21
C VAL A 464 27.73 -47.55 39.85
N ASP A 465 28.01 -46.68 40.82
CA ASP A 465 28.80 -45.46 40.61
C ASP A 465 30.24 -45.76 40.23
N THR A 466 30.85 -46.79 40.82
CA THR A 466 32.22 -47.21 40.47
C THR A 466 32.29 -47.81 39.06
N LYS A 467 31.34 -48.67 38.68
CA LYS A 467 31.28 -49.22 37.31
C LYS A 467 30.93 -48.18 36.25
N VAL A 468 30.05 -47.23 36.56
CA VAL A 468 29.70 -46.13 35.64
C VAL A 468 30.87 -45.17 35.49
N ARG A 469 31.59 -44.87 36.58
CA ARG A 469 32.83 -44.08 36.54
C ARG A 469 33.92 -44.76 35.70
N ASP A 470 34.20 -46.03 35.96
CA ASP A 470 35.21 -46.79 35.22
C ASP A 470 34.86 -46.93 33.73
N THR A 471 33.57 -47.06 33.38
CA THR A 471 33.13 -47.14 31.99
C THR A 471 33.16 -45.79 31.26
N LEU A 472 32.88 -44.68 31.96
CA LEU A 472 33.04 -43.32 31.42
C LEU A 472 34.52 -42.93 31.27
N GLU A 473 35.37 -43.30 32.23
CA GLU A 473 36.81 -43.03 32.20
C GLU A 473 37.49 -43.86 31.09
N THR A 474 37.07 -45.11 30.90
CA THR A 474 37.57 -45.94 29.78
C THR A 474 37.00 -45.58 28.41
N SER A 475 35.85 -44.90 28.33
CA SER A 475 35.32 -44.42 27.04
C SER A 475 35.97 -43.10 26.62
N THR A 476 36.18 -42.17 27.55
CA THR A 476 36.89 -40.90 27.33
C THR A 476 38.36 -41.11 26.95
N LEU A 477 39.03 -42.14 27.49
CA LEU A 477 40.38 -42.54 27.07
C LEU A 477 40.48 -43.10 25.65
N LYS A 478 39.36 -43.55 25.04
CA LYS A 478 39.33 -44.10 23.67
C LYS A 478 38.97 -43.06 22.61
N GLU A 479 38.59 -41.85 23.01
CA GLU A 479 38.16 -40.79 22.12
C GLU A 479 39.38 -39.98 21.64
N LYS A 480 39.73 -40.11 20.34
CA LYS A 480 40.96 -39.53 19.77
C LYS A 480 40.95 -38.00 19.60
N HIS A 481 39.82 -37.35 19.84
CA HIS A 481 39.68 -35.91 19.70
C HIS A 481 39.46 -35.32 21.09
N ASN A 482 40.47 -34.64 21.61
CA ASN A 482 40.32 -33.79 22.79
C ASN A 482 39.30 -32.69 22.49
N THR A 483 38.05 -32.85 22.89
CA THR A 483 37.09 -31.74 23.03
C THR A 483 37.40 -31.01 24.33
N ARG A 484 38.53 -30.31 24.33
CA ARG A 484 38.84 -29.33 25.35
C ARG A 484 37.83 -28.20 25.14
N VAL A 485 36.75 -28.21 25.92
CA VAL A 485 35.78 -27.12 25.92
C VAL A 485 36.50 -25.89 26.45
N SER A 486 36.81 -24.96 25.55
CA SER A 486 37.19 -23.60 25.92
C SER A 486 35.95 -22.96 26.54
N PHE A 487 35.99 -22.64 27.82
CA PHE A 487 35.04 -21.69 28.39
C PHE A 487 35.51 -20.30 27.95
N GLU A 488 35.01 -19.87 26.79
CA GLU A 488 34.97 -18.45 26.48
C GLU A 488 33.82 -17.85 27.28
N ASP A 489 34.17 -16.83 28.07
CA ASP A 489 33.26 -16.13 28.94
C ASP A 489 32.08 -15.58 28.15
N LEU A 490 30.90 -15.65 28.79
CA LEU A 490 29.64 -15.07 28.36
C LEU A 490 29.78 -13.57 28.12
N GLU A 491 30.21 -13.17 26.93
CA GLU A 491 29.93 -11.87 26.33
C GLU A 491 30.28 -11.93 24.83
N ASP A 492 29.24 -11.74 24.01
CA ASP A 492 29.29 -11.62 22.55
C ASP A 492 29.29 -12.93 21.73
N ASP A 493 28.19 -13.69 21.84
CA ASP A 493 27.71 -14.56 20.76
C ASP A 493 27.23 -13.70 19.56
N MET A 494 28.20 -13.07 18.88
CA MET A 494 28.12 -12.80 17.44
C MET A 494 28.09 -14.15 16.72
N ILE A 495 26.93 -14.81 16.74
CA ILE A 495 26.69 -15.96 15.88
C ILE A 495 26.79 -15.46 14.44
N GLU A 496 27.80 -15.98 13.76
CA GLU A 496 28.05 -15.94 12.33
C GLU A 496 26.74 -15.82 11.57
N THR A 497 26.57 -14.66 10.94
CA THR A 497 25.59 -14.44 9.90
C THR A 497 25.71 -15.58 8.90
N PHE A 498 24.73 -16.49 8.92
CA PHE A 498 24.47 -17.37 7.79
C PHE A 498 24.53 -16.49 6.55
N GLN A 499 25.55 -16.71 5.71
CA GLN A 499 25.56 -16.21 4.35
C GLN A 499 24.38 -16.87 3.64
N PHE A 500 23.21 -16.25 3.79
CA PHE A 500 22.24 -16.28 2.71
C PHE A 500 22.99 -15.73 1.50
N ALA A 501 22.96 -16.49 0.41
CA ALA A 501 23.29 -15.95 -0.88
C ALA A 501 22.26 -14.85 -1.16
N ASP A 502 22.59 -13.62 -0.74
CA ASP A 502 21.97 -12.41 -1.25
C ASP A 502 22.27 -12.39 -2.74
N VAL A 503 21.36 -12.99 -3.51
CA VAL A 503 21.26 -12.81 -4.95
C VAL A 503 20.71 -11.40 -5.18
N ASP A 504 21.54 -10.40 -4.87
CA ASP A 504 21.43 -9.02 -5.34
C ASP A 504 22.77 -8.29 -5.11
N HIS A 505 23.85 -8.89 -5.60
CA HIS A 505 25.03 -8.11 -5.92
C HIS A 505 24.79 -7.37 -7.24
N SER A 506 24.25 -6.16 -7.14
CA SER A 506 24.47 -5.14 -8.17
C SER A 506 25.97 -5.09 -8.43
N TYR A 507 26.40 -5.51 -9.62
CA TYR A 507 27.81 -5.56 -10.01
C TYR A 507 28.48 -4.21 -9.73
N VAL A 508 29.37 -4.17 -8.71
CA VAL A 508 30.22 -3.02 -8.42
C VAL A 508 31.59 -3.30 -9.04
N PRO A 509 31.97 -2.62 -10.13
CA PRO A 509 33.24 -2.89 -10.81
C PRO A 509 34.42 -2.62 -9.87
N SER A 510 35.36 -3.55 -9.82
CA SER A 510 36.59 -3.37 -9.05
C SER A 510 37.43 -2.22 -9.62
N ARG A 511 38.27 -1.58 -8.80
CA ARG A 511 39.18 -0.51 -9.23
C ARG A 511 40.06 -0.91 -10.44
N ALA A 512 40.40 -2.19 -10.56
CA ALA A 512 41.15 -2.73 -11.69
C ALA A 512 40.30 -2.85 -12.98
N GLU A 513 39.02 -3.16 -12.86
CA GLU A 513 38.08 -3.19 -13.98
C GLU A 513 37.74 -1.79 -14.48
N ILE A 514 37.52 -0.83 -13.56
CA ILE A 514 37.35 0.58 -13.92
C ILE A 514 38.58 1.08 -14.70
N LYS A 515 39.79 0.74 -14.24
CA LYS A 515 41.03 1.05 -14.98
C LYS A 515 41.08 0.41 -16.36
N ARG A 516 40.72 -0.87 -16.49
CA ARG A 516 40.66 -1.57 -17.79
C ARG A 516 39.63 -0.94 -18.74
N GLN A 517 38.47 -0.55 -18.22
CA GLN A 517 37.40 0.04 -19.02
C GLN A 517 37.75 1.46 -19.47
N ALA A 518 38.39 2.26 -18.60
CA ALA A 518 38.96 3.55 -18.94
C ALA A 518 40.07 3.44 -20.00
N GLN A 519 40.93 2.43 -19.88
CA GLN A 519 41.99 2.17 -20.86
C GLN A 519 41.43 1.76 -22.23
N ARG A 520 40.38 0.92 -22.27
CA ARG A 520 39.67 0.59 -23.53
C ARG A 520 39.00 1.81 -24.17
N LEU A 521 38.45 2.73 -23.37
CA LEU A 521 37.88 3.99 -23.88
C LEU A 521 38.95 4.92 -24.47
N LEU A 522 40.12 5.00 -23.84
CA LEU A 522 41.28 5.73 -24.36
C LEU A 522 41.81 5.10 -25.66
N GLU A 523 41.96 3.79 -25.70
CA GLU A 523 42.39 3.04 -26.89
C GLU A 523 41.38 3.16 -28.05
N GLY A 524 40.09 3.17 -27.75
CA GLY A 524 39.01 3.40 -28.72
C GLY A 524 39.04 4.81 -29.34
N ARG A 525 39.36 5.83 -28.54
CA ARG A 525 39.52 7.21 -29.06
C ARG A 525 40.82 7.42 -29.84
N LEU A 526 41.89 6.69 -29.52
CA LEU A 526 43.16 6.76 -30.25
C LEU A 526 43.14 6.07 -31.62
N ARG A 527 42.19 5.16 -31.87
CA ARG A 527 42.07 4.43 -33.15
C ARG A 527 41.17 5.11 -34.20
N ALA A 528 40.49 6.20 -33.87
CA ALA A 528 39.62 6.94 -34.80
C ALA A 528 40.32 8.15 -35.42
N ALA A 529 41.46 7.94 -36.09
CA ALA A 529 42.07 8.94 -36.96
C ALA A 529 42.91 8.28 -38.07
N LYS A 530 42.30 7.44 -38.90
CA LYS A 530 42.84 7.14 -40.23
C LYS A 530 41.90 7.70 -41.30
N LYS A 531 42.31 8.86 -41.83
CA LYS A 531 41.78 9.52 -43.02
C LYS A 531 41.55 8.49 -44.13
N ARG A 532 40.32 8.42 -44.66
CA ARG A 532 40.09 7.85 -46.00
C ARG A 532 40.72 8.79 -47.03
N ARG A 533 41.55 8.24 -47.92
CA ARG A 533 42.13 8.93 -49.07
C ARG A 533 41.65 8.20 -50.32
N LYS A 534 41.07 9.01 -51.23
CA LYS A 534 40.51 8.70 -52.56
C LYS A 534 39.23 7.89 -52.59
#